data_AF-A0A0B8QNJ9-F1
#
_entry.id   AF-A0A0B8QNJ9-F1
#
_cell.length_a   1.000
_cell.length_b   1.000
_cell.length_c   1.000
_cell.angle_alpha   90.00
_cell.angle_beta   90.00
_cell.angle_gamma   90.00
#
_symmetry.space_group_name_H-M   'P 1'
#
loop_
_entity.id
_entity.type
_entity.pdbx_description
1 polymer ?
#
loop_
_entity_poly.entity_id
_entity_poly.type
_entity_poly.pdbx_seq_one_letter_code
_entity_poly.pdbx_strand_id
1 'polypeptide(L)'
;MLTVRPDPVLDKIFFELEELGLRIRQVECEEAKGFALPFVQEFEFVPTTGPFHGCWRELEIIAYRDENELKLWFEVDRQKKGLGGLLSSLLGTPDLETHLTLSNQLTAEQSAQQVVEFLLELFDNRED
;
A
#
# COMPACT_ATOMS: atom_id res chain seq x y z
N MET A 1 -9.32 8.79 -25.33
CA MET A 1 -8.54 8.60 -24.10
C MET A 1 -9.27 7.55 -23.27
N LEU A 2 -8.61 6.45 -22.93
CA LEU A 2 -9.15 5.44 -22.02
C LEU A 2 -8.66 5.76 -20.61
N THR A 3 -9.55 5.74 -19.63
CA THR A 3 -9.21 5.96 -18.22
C THR A 3 -9.59 4.70 -17.45
N VAL A 4 -8.63 4.11 -16.76
CA VAL A 4 -8.86 3.04 -15.79
C VAL A 4 -9.07 3.70 -14.43
N ARG A 5 -10.16 3.35 -13.75
CA ARG A 5 -10.47 3.82 -12.39
C ARG A 5 -10.18 2.70 -11.39
N PRO A 6 -9.79 3.02 -10.15
CA PRO A 6 -9.72 2.01 -9.09
C PRO A 6 -11.08 1.31 -8.93
N ASP A 7 -11.03 0.04 -8.52
CA ASP A 7 -12.24 -0.66 -8.12
C ASP A 7 -12.80 -0.07 -6.80
N PRO A 8 -14.07 -0.32 -6.44
CA PRO A 8 -14.67 0.29 -5.25
C PRO A 8 -13.93 0.01 -3.93
N VAL A 9 -13.22 -1.12 -3.82
CA VAL A 9 -12.44 -1.46 -2.63
C VAL A 9 -11.17 -0.61 -2.56
N LEU A 10 -10.40 -0.55 -3.65
CA LEU A 10 -9.19 0.29 -3.71
C LEU A 10 -9.52 1.78 -3.57
N ASP A 11 -10.58 2.24 -4.22
CA ASP A 11 -11.05 3.63 -4.13
C ASP A 11 -11.37 4.00 -2.68
N LYS A 12 -12.08 3.11 -1.96
CA LYS A 12 -12.41 3.33 -0.55
C LYS A 12 -11.19 3.26 0.36
N ILE A 13 -10.25 2.34 0.12
CA ILE A 13 -8.97 2.29 0.84
C ILE A 13 -8.25 3.63 0.69
N PHE A 14 -8.05 4.10 -0.53
CA PHE A 14 -7.33 5.36 -0.77
C PHE A 14 -8.03 6.56 -0.16
N PHE A 15 -9.36 6.60 -0.19
CA PHE A 15 -10.14 7.62 0.51
C PHE A 15 -9.86 7.63 2.03
N GLU A 16 -9.88 6.47 2.69
CA GLU A 16 -9.60 6.41 4.13
C GLU A 16 -8.13 6.76 4.47
N LEU A 17 -7.18 6.39 3.61
CA LEU A 17 -5.79 6.83 3.75
C LEU A 17 -5.67 8.35 3.64
N GLU A 18 -6.44 8.97 2.75
CA GLU A 18 -6.52 10.43 2.64
C GLU A 18 -7.10 11.07 3.90
N GLU A 19 -8.15 10.48 4.49
CA GLU A 19 -8.72 10.95 5.77
C GLU A 19 -7.71 10.82 6.94
N LEU A 20 -6.82 9.83 6.90
CA LEU A 20 -5.70 9.70 7.85
C LEU A 20 -4.56 10.72 7.60
N GLY A 21 -4.64 11.52 6.55
CA GLY A 21 -3.66 12.56 6.23
C GLY A 21 -2.55 12.12 5.28
N LEU A 22 -2.64 10.94 4.67
CA LEU A 22 -1.75 10.50 3.59
C LEU A 22 -2.20 11.12 2.26
N ARG A 23 -1.27 11.37 1.35
CA ARG A 23 -1.58 11.84 -0.02
C ARG A 23 -0.75 11.06 -1.02
N ILE A 24 -1.39 10.64 -2.11
CA ILE A 24 -0.69 10.03 -3.23
C ILE A 24 0.29 11.04 -3.81
N ARG A 25 1.58 10.68 -3.82
CA ARG A 25 2.67 11.43 -4.45
C ARG A 25 2.92 10.92 -5.86
N GLN A 26 2.96 9.59 -6.04
CA GLN A 26 3.30 8.95 -7.30
C GLN A 26 2.54 7.64 -7.48
N VAL A 27 2.25 7.28 -8.74
CA VAL A 27 1.67 5.98 -9.11
C VAL A 27 2.37 5.50 -10.37
N GLU A 28 3.04 4.36 -10.30
CA GLU A 28 3.83 3.80 -11.40
C GLU A 28 3.53 2.32 -11.62
N CYS A 29 3.73 1.87 -12.85
CA CYS A 29 3.71 0.44 -13.21
C CYS A 29 5.15 -0.01 -13.34
N GLU A 30 5.52 -1.01 -12.55
CA GLU A 30 6.90 -1.38 -12.35
C GLU A 30 7.11 -2.86 -12.64
N GLU A 31 8.26 -3.20 -13.26
CA GLU A 31 8.54 -4.57 -13.69
C GLU A 31 8.61 -5.51 -12.47
N ALA A 32 7.87 -6.61 -12.53
CA ALA A 32 7.81 -7.59 -11.44
C ALA A 32 7.80 -9.02 -11.97
N LYS A 33 8.39 -9.94 -11.20
CA LYS A 33 8.42 -11.38 -11.48
C LYS A 33 7.66 -12.13 -10.40
N GLY A 34 7.06 -13.26 -10.76
CA GLY A 34 6.31 -14.10 -9.81
C GLY A 34 4.84 -13.72 -9.62
N PHE A 35 4.35 -12.71 -10.34
CA PHE A 35 2.94 -12.32 -10.39
C PHE A 35 2.30 -12.80 -11.71
N ALA A 36 0.97 -12.75 -11.78
CA ALA A 36 0.24 -13.12 -13.00
C ALA A 36 0.58 -12.21 -14.21
N LEU A 37 0.96 -10.96 -13.95
CA LEU A 37 1.41 -10.00 -14.95
C LEU A 37 2.90 -9.68 -14.73
N PRO A 38 3.65 -9.27 -15.77
CA PRO A 38 5.07 -8.93 -15.67
C PRO A 38 5.32 -7.56 -15.01
N PHE A 39 4.30 -6.97 -14.40
CA PHE A 39 4.38 -5.71 -13.69
C PHE A 39 3.36 -5.67 -12.55
N VAL A 40 3.62 -4.80 -11.57
CA VAL A 40 2.67 -4.42 -10.51
C VAL A 40 2.47 -2.92 -10.53
N GLN A 41 1.40 -2.47 -9.88
CA GLN A 41 1.16 -1.04 -9.68
C GLN A 41 1.59 -0.66 -8.26
N GLU A 42 2.51 0.29 -8.18
CA GLU A 42 2.97 0.87 -6.93
C GLU A 42 2.29 2.22 -6.71
N PHE A 43 1.81 2.42 -5.48
CA PHE A 43 1.21 3.66 -5.02
C PHE A 43 2.07 4.21 -3.90
N GLU A 44 2.62 5.39 -4.12
CA GLU A 44 3.49 6.04 -3.17
C GLU A 44 2.72 7.18 -2.48
N PHE A 45 2.65 7.11 -1.16
CA PHE A 45 1.97 8.08 -0.31
C PHE A 45 2.98 8.85 0.54
N VAL A 46 2.68 10.11 0.80
CA VAL A 46 3.37 10.92 1.81
C VAL A 46 2.40 11.38 2.88
N PRO A 47 2.77 11.34 4.17
CA PRO A 47 1.94 11.91 5.22
C PRO A 47 2.08 13.43 5.21
N THR A 48 0.96 14.12 5.09
CA THR A 48 0.87 15.59 5.08
C THR A 48 0.26 16.15 6.35
N THR A 49 -0.56 15.36 7.03
CA THR A 49 -1.16 15.63 8.36
C THR A 49 -1.39 14.30 9.10
N GLY A 50 -2.00 14.36 10.29
CA GLY A 50 -2.41 13.16 11.01
C GLY A 50 -1.27 12.45 11.74
N PRO A 51 -1.50 11.19 12.19
CA PRO A 51 -0.60 10.49 13.11
C PRO A 51 0.78 10.21 12.50
N PHE A 52 0.83 9.96 11.19
CA PHE A 52 2.07 9.58 10.52
C PHE A 52 2.96 10.78 10.14
N HIS A 53 2.44 12.01 10.20
CA HIS A 53 3.15 13.21 9.74
C HIS A 53 4.37 13.53 10.60
N GLY A 54 5.53 13.63 9.96
CA GLY A 54 6.82 13.85 10.63
C GLY A 54 7.45 12.57 11.19
N CYS A 55 6.72 11.46 11.22
CA CYS A 55 7.21 10.15 11.66
C CYS A 55 7.53 9.23 10.47
N TRP A 56 6.65 9.19 9.48
CA TRP A 56 6.88 8.50 8.21
C TRP A 56 7.28 9.51 7.15
N ARG A 57 8.20 9.13 6.28
CA ARG A 57 8.56 9.96 5.13
C ARG A 57 7.71 9.60 3.92
N GLU A 58 7.52 8.30 3.71
CA GLU A 58 6.70 7.73 2.64
C GLU A 58 6.16 6.36 3.05
N LEU A 59 5.01 6.03 2.48
CA LEU A 59 4.35 4.74 2.53
C LEU A 59 4.17 4.27 1.08
N GLU A 60 4.85 3.20 0.70
CA GLU A 60 4.65 2.54 -0.57
C GLU A 60 3.64 1.40 -0.39
N ILE A 61 2.71 1.25 -1.34
CA ILE A 61 1.71 0.18 -1.36
C ILE A 61 1.72 -0.47 -2.74
N ILE A 62 1.84 -1.80 -2.76
CA ILE A 62 1.59 -2.60 -3.96
C ILE A 62 0.29 -3.37 -3.79
N ALA A 63 -0.58 -3.27 -4.78
CA ALA A 63 -1.85 -3.98 -4.81
C ALA A 63 -1.84 -5.10 -5.85
N TYR A 64 -2.11 -6.32 -5.42
CA TYR A 64 -2.32 -7.47 -6.30
C TYR A 64 -3.66 -8.11 -6.02
N ARG A 65 -4.49 -8.26 -7.05
CA ARG A 65 -5.80 -8.88 -6.95
C ARG A 65 -5.81 -10.17 -7.75
N ASP A 66 -6.31 -11.24 -7.15
CA ASP A 66 -6.73 -12.45 -7.85
C ASP A 66 -8.24 -12.70 -7.70
N GLU A 67 -8.71 -13.90 -8.06
CA GLU A 67 -10.13 -14.25 -8.02
C GLU A 67 -10.72 -14.26 -6.59
N ASN A 68 -9.88 -14.45 -5.56
CA ASN A 68 -10.30 -14.72 -4.19
C ASN A 68 -9.91 -13.60 -3.22
N GLU A 69 -8.79 -12.91 -3.47
CA GLU A 69 -8.22 -11.96 -2.52
C GLU A 69 -7.64 -10.70 -3.19
N LEU A 70 -7.58 -9.64 -2.40
CA LEU A 70 -6.71 -8.49 -2.63
C LEU A 70 -5.56 -8.58 -1.64
N LYS A 71 -4.34 -8.75 -2.14
CA LYS A 71 -3.12 -8.70 -1.35
C LYS A 71 -2.47 -7.33 -1.48
N LEU A 72 -2.17 -6.73 -0.33
CA LEU A 72 -1.50 -5.45 -0.21
C LEU A 72 -0.16 -5.67 0.49
N TRP A 73 0.91 -5.19 -0.12
CA TRP A 73 2.21 -5.10 0.54
C TRP A 73 2.51 -3.66 0.87
N PHE A 74 3.20 -3.46 1.99
CA PHE A 74 3.47 -2.14 2.53
C PHE A 74 4.95 -1.99 2.84
N GLU A 75 5.52 -0.84 2.48
CA GLU A 75 6.81 -0.41 2.96
C GLU A 75 6.71 1.00 3.50
N VAL A 76 7.32 1.21 4.67
CA VAL A 76 7.34 2.51 5.34
C VAL A 76 8.79 2.95 5.43
N ASP A 77 9.19 3.91 4.59
CA ASP A 77 10.48 4.57 4.76
C ASP A 77 10.37 5.69 5.81
N ARG A 78 11.23 5.57 6.82
CA ARG A 78 11.38 6.52 7.93
C ARG A 78 12.67 7.33 7.81
N GLN A 79 13.59 6.93 6.92
CA GLN A 79 14.87 7.58 6.68
C GLN A 79 14.91 8.13 5.24
N LYS A 80 16.06 8.70 4.81
CA LYS A 80 16.20 9.33 3.49
C LYS A 80 16.75 8.35 2.44
N LYS A 81 16.26 7.12 2.38
CA LYS A 81 16.72 6.14 1.38
C LYS A 81 15.75 6.13 0.20
N GLY A 82 15.58 7.31 -0.42
CA GLY A 82 14.81 7.42 -1.65
C GLY A 82 15.43 6.58 -2.76
N LEU A 83 14.53 6.06 -3.60
CA LEU A 83 14.72 5.21 -4.79
C LEU A 83 14.65 3.70 -4.54
N GLY A 84 13.42 3.18 -4.45
CA GLY A 84 13.06 1.83 -4.90
C GLY A 84 12.90 0.74 -3.82
N GLY A 85 12.11 0.98 -2.77
CA GLY A 85 11.95 0.06 -1.63
C GLY A 85 11.27 -1.26 -1.98
N LEU A 86 9.96 -1.21 -2.30
CA LEU A 86 9.15 -2.43 -2.39
C LEU A 86 9.53 -3.32 -3.56
N LEU A 87 9.90 -2.74 -4.70
CA LEU A 87 10.18 -3.51 -5.91
C LEU A 87 11.56 -4.16 -5.86
N SER A 88 12.56 -3.49 -5.30
CA SER A 88 13.89 -4.09 -5.13
C SER A 88 13.84 -5.28 -4.16
N SER A 89 12.93 -5.27 -3.18
CA SER A 89 12.68 -6.38 -2.26
C SER A 89 11.74 -7.46 -2.81
N LEU A 90 10.86 -7.15 -3.77
CA LEU A 90 10.04 -8.12 -4.50
C LEU A 90 10.80 -8.90 -5.59
N LEU A 91 11.86 -8.32 -6.14
CA LEU A 91 12.67 -8.95 -7.18
C LEU A 91 13.57 -10.05 -6.60
N GLY A 92 12.98 -11.23 -6.37
CA GLY A 92 13.72 -12.47 -6.10
C GLY A 92 14.00 -12.81 -4.64
N THR A 93 13.32 -12.16 -3.70
CA THR A 93 13.42 -12.45 -2.26
C THR A 93 12.08 -12.83 -1.64
N PRO A 94 12.03 -13.82 -0.72
CA PRO A 94 10.81 -14.25 -0.04
C PRO A 94 10.30 -13.29 1.06
N ASP A 95 11.01 -12.18 1.32
CA ASP A 95 10.90 -11.38 2.55
C ASP A 95 10.21 -10.02 2.35
N LEU A 96 9.02 -10.00 1.75
CA LEU A 96 8.08 -8.91 2.06
C LEU A 96 7.24 -9.31 3.27
N GLU A 97 7.80 -9.13 4.47
CA GLU A 97 7.14 -9.57 5.70
C GLU A 97 5.87 -8.76 6.01
N THR A 98 5.79 -7.49 5.60
CA THR A 98 4.66 -6.60 5.92
C THR A 98 3.62 -6.60 4.80
N HIS A 99 2.58 -7.41 4.97
CA HIS A 99 1.46 -7.50 4.03
C HIS A 99 0.13 -7.72 4.74
N LEU A 100 -0.95 -7.39 4.03
CA LEU A 100 -2.32 -7.65 4.44
C LEU A 100 -3.06 -8.33 3.28
N THR A 101 -3.76 -9.41 3.59
CA THR A 101 -4.63 -10.11 2.64
C THR A 101 -6.09 -9.83 2.99
N LEU A 102 -6.81 -9.25 2.04
CA LEU A 102 -8.22 -8.90 2.16
C LEU A 102 -9.06 -9.90 1.36
N SER A 103 -10.01 -10.56 2.04
CA SER A 103 -10.98 -11.45 1.38
C SER A 103 -11.90 -10.67 0.44
N ASN A 104 -12.24 -11.27 -0.71
CA ASN A 104 -13.23 -10.71 -1.64
C ASN A 104 -14.68 -10.67 -1.08
N GLN A 105 -14.93 -11.28 0.08
CA GLN A 105 -16.24 -11.27 0.75
C GLN A 105 -16.47 -10.00 1.59
N LEU A 106 -15.41 -9.23 1.84
CA LEU A 106 -15.49 -7.99 2.60
C LEU A 106 -16.13 -6.88 1.76
N THR A 107 -16.89 -6.01 2.41
CA THR A 107 -17.31 -4.75 1.78
C THR A 107 -16.13 -3.79 1.64
N ALA A 108 -16.25 -2.78 0.79
CA ALA A 108 -15.23 -1.75 0.62
C ALA A 108 -14.90 -1.05 1.95
N GLU A 109 -15.91 -0.80 2.79
CA GLU A 109 -15.75 -0.23 4.12
C GLU A 109 -14.97 -1.15 5.06
N GLN A 110 -15.31 -2.45 5.09
CA GLN A 110 -14.62 -3.43 5.93
C GLN A 110 -13.16 -3.60 5.49
N SER A 111 -12.91 -3.65 4.19
CA SER A 111 -11.56 -3.71 3.64
C SER A 111 -10.74 -2.48 4.00
N ALA A 112 -11.30 -1.28 3.82
CA ALA A 112 -10.60 -0.04 4.14
C ALA A 112 -10.34 0.10 5.64
N GLN A 113 -11.30 -0.28 6.49
CA GLN A 113 -11.13 -0.31 7.95
C GLN A 113 -9.96 -1.22 8.35
N GLN A 114 -9.86 -2.42 7.79
CA GLN A 114 -8.74 -3.32 8.08
C GLN A 114 -7.38 -2.74 7.66
N VAL A 115 -7.31 -2.03 6.53
CA VAL A 115 -6.08 -1.35 6.11
C VAL A 115 -5.71 -0.23 7.08
N VAL A 116 -6.69 0.57 7.51
CA VAL A 116 -6.48 1.64 8.50
C VAL A 116 -5.98 1.07 9.82
N GLU A 117 -6.65 0.05 10.36
CA GLU A 117 -6.26 -0.62 11.60
C GLU A 117 -4.84 -1.19 11.49
N PHE A 118 -4.53 -1.88 10.39
CA PHE A 118 -3.20 -2.43 10.14
C PHE A 118 -2.11 -1.35 10.13
N LEU A 119 -2.34 -0.21 9.48
CA LEU A 119 -1.36 0.88 9.43
C LEU A 119 -1.17 1.58 10.78
N LEU A 120 -2.24 1.73 11.56
CA LEU A 120 -2.15 2.28 12.91
C LEU A 120 -1.40 1.31 13.84
N GLU A 121 -1.69 0.01 13.78
CA GLU A 121 -0.92 -1.01 14.51
C GLU A 121 0.56 -1.03 14.10
N LEU A 122 0.85 -0.93 12.80
CA LEU A 122 2.21 -0.84 12.29
C LEU A 122 2.94 0.43 12.78
N PHE A 123 2.20 1.50 13.02
CA PHE A 123 2.72 2.74 13.58
C PHE A 123 3.01 2.63 15.07
N ASP A 124 2.07 2.08 15.85
CA ASP A 124 2.15 1.99 17.30
C ASP A 124 3.20 0.96 17.77
N ASN A 125 3.38 -0.15 17.05
CA ASN A 125 4.27 -1.25 17.45
C ASN A 125 5.78 -0.95 17.33
N ARG A 126 6.21 0.31 17.10
CA ARG A 126 7.61 0.69 16.86
C ARG A 126 8.14 1.85 17.72
N GLU A 127 7.64 2.02 18.95
CA GLU A 127 8.25 2.89 19.97
C GLU A 127 9.42 2.25 20.77
N ASP A 128 9.90 1.05 20.41
CA ASP A 128 11.09 0.41 21.00
C ASP A 128 12.34 0.46 20.09
#